data_AF-F7M0N5-F1
#
_entry.id   AF-F7M0N5-F1
#
_cell.length_a   1.000
_cell.length_b   1.000
_cell.length_c   1.000
_cell.angle_alpha   90.00
_cell.angle_beta   90.00
_cell.angle_gamma   90.00
#
_symmetry.space_group_name_H-M   'P 1'
#
loop_
_entity.id
_entity.type
_entity.pdbx_description
1 polymer ?
#
loop_
_entity_poly.entity_id
_entity_poly.type
_entity_poly.pdbx_seq_one_letter_code
_entity_poly.pdbx_strand_id
1 'polypeptide(L)'
;MGLSERISGWLQRRKEAVHRQRIYRASAYFGSLLKHGEADAVAVRRCVEDYKDFPEMTKRQVELLLEHGSLYSIRQAGRPEWQAVIETLAGTCYGRQTLDGTRHSVAEEAENPLSLLFARYEVLREGYENRRYKPLLPTSEIQARRNEAHRLLNYRMRESDLAALKDLALKGKRPEDSVILRHGLETGYRELDGLQRQWREERIDDDYPGMEQTERQMDAGRGSLMRQAAALYEEKLAGRLPGDYLEAVSDERRMLRELARNGWSERVEIPRETLVKYGLAEVFSEIASLRWNYHLSQDNGDLSREYPAAAIDRHSRTIREQAAREAEKLEKRLFLTGAGRKGHAIVLRTDSRIRPEDLFRREQKNRRQVDDTEQRKPVRRVRKF
;
A
#
# COMPACT_ATOMS: atom_id res chain seq x y z
N MET A 1 -26.07 18.37 -54.76
CA MET A 1 -25.83 17.87 -53.38
C MET A 1 -27.00 18.32 -52.52
N GLY A 2 -28.08 17.58 -52.25
CA GLY A 2 -28.31 16.14 -52.23
C GLY A 2 -29.26 15.89 -51.04
N LEU A 3 -30.54 16.26 -51.16
CA LEU A 3 -31.53 16.22 -50.06
C LEU A 3 -31.60 14.82 -49.39
N SER A 4 -31.37 13.78 -50.19
CA SER A 4 -31.24 12.38 -49.75
C SER A 4 -30.04 12.13 -48.80
N GLU A 5 -28.88 12.76 -49.03
CA GLU A 5 -27.72 12.67 -48.13
C GLU A 5 -27.99 13.38 -46.79
N ARG A 6 -28.71 14.51 -46.81
CA ARG A 6 -29.10 15.24 -45.58
C ARG A 6 -30.10 14.44 -44.73
N ILE A 7 -31.06 13.77 -45.35
CA ILE A 7 -32.06 12.93 -44.66
C ILE A 7 -31.39 11.66 -44.11
N SER A 8 -30.54 11.00 -44.91
CA SER A 8 -29.75 9.84 -44.46
C SER A 8 -28.84 10.19 -43.28
N GLY A 9 -28.13 11.32 -43.36
CA GLY A 9 -27.27 11.81 -42.27
C GLY A 9 -28.05 12.26 -41.03
N TRP A 10 -29.31 12.68 -41.14
CA TRP A 10 -30.17 12.98 -39.99
C TRP A 10 -30.70 11.70 -39.33
N LEU A 11 -31.15 10.72 -40.12
CA LEU A 11 -31.59 9.42 -39.62
C LEU A 11 -30.46 8.66 -38.92
N GLN A 12 -29.25 8.72 -39.46
CA GLN A 12 -28.06 8.12 -38.85
C GLN A 12 -27.77 8.75 -37.47
N ARG A 13 -27.72 10.09 -37.40
CA ARG A 13 -27.53 10.82 -36.13
C ARG A 13 -28.62 10.52 -35.10
N ARG A 14 -29.87 10.36 -35.53
CA ARG A 14 -30.98 10.00 -34.65
C ARG A 14 -30.85 8.56 -34.13
N LYS A 15 -30.47 7.61 -34.97
CA LYS A 15 -30.18 6.23 -34.56
C LYS A 15 -29.03 6.18 -33.55
N GLU A 16 -27.94 6.89 -33.83
CA GLU A 16 -26.80 7.01 -32.92
C GLU A 16 -27.18 7.63 -31.58
N ALA A 17 -28.01 8.68 -31.57
CA ALA A 17 -28.48 9.33 -30.35
C ALA A 17 -29.32 8.39 -29.47
N VAL A 18 -30.26 7.64 -30.06
CA VAL A 18 -31.07 6.64 -29.35
C VAL A 18 -30.19 5.51 -28.83
N HIS A 19 -29.21 5.06 -29.63
CA HIS A 19 -28.26 4.02 -29.24
C HIS A 19 -27.41 4.47 -28.03
N ARG A 20 -26.85 5.69 -28.06
CA ARG A 20 -26.12 6.27 -26.92
C ARG A 20 -26.98 6.39 -25.67
N GLN A 21 -28.24 6.81 -25.82
CA GLN A 21 -29.16 6.93 -24.68
C GLN A 21 -29.49 5.56 -24.05
N ARG A 22 -29.62 4.52 -24.88
CA ARG A 22 -29.81 3.14 -24.41
C ARG A 22 -28.59 2.63 -23.63
N ILE A 23 -27.39 2.83 -24.17
CA ILE A 23 -26.13 2.49 -23.48
C ILE A 23 -26.03 3.23 -22.15
N TYR A 24 -26.31 4.53 -22.13
CA TYR A 24 -26.25 5.34 -20.90
C TYR A 24 -27.18 4.79 -19.81
N ARG A 25 -28.45 4.53 -20.14
CA ARG A 25 -29.43 4.00 -19.18
C ARG A 25 -29.05 2.59 -18.70
N ALA A 26 -28.65 1.72 -19.62
CA ALA A 26 -28.22 0.37 -19.29
C ALA A 26 -26.96 0.37 -18.41
N SER A 27 -26.01 1.29 -18.68
CA SER A 27 -24.78 1.43 -17.91
C SER A 27 -25.06 1.96 -16.50
N ALA A 28 -25.99 2.92 -16.36
CA ALA A 28 -26.41 3.42 -15.05
C ALA A 28 -27.09 2.32 -14.22
N TYR A 29 -27.94 1.50 -14.85
CA TYR A 29 -28.56 0.34 -14.21
C TYR A 29 -27.49 -0.68 -13.80
N PHE A 30 -26.59 -1.06 -14.70
CA PHE A 30 -25.51 -2.00 -14.39
C PHE A 30 -24.63 -1.50 -13.25
N GLY A 31 -24.20 -0.23 -13.27
CA GLY A 31 -23.45 0.38 -12.18
C GLY A 31 -24.21 0.39 -10.85
N SER A 32 -25.54 0.47 -10.86
CA SER A 32 -26.34 0.35 -9.63
C SER A 32 -26.26 -1.05 -9.00
N LEU A 33 -26.11 -2.10 -9.81
CA LEU A 33 -25.91 -3.48 -9.32
C LEU A 33 -24.55 -3.66 -8.61
N LEU A 34 -23.58 -2.79 -8.91
CA LEU A 34 -22.22 -2.86 -8.36
C LEU A 34 -22.01 -1.99 -7.10
N LYS A 35 -22.95 -1.11 -6.74
CA LYS A 35 -22.78 -0.15 -5.63
C LYS A 35 -22.90 -0.77 -4.22
N HIS A 36 -23.35 -2.01 -4.11
CA HIS A 36 -23.49 -2.70 -2.83
C HIS A 36 -22.27 -3.61 -2.58
N GLY A 37 -21.76 -3.63 -1.35
CA GLY A 37 -20.46 -4.23 -0.97
C GLY A 37 -20.25 -5.71 -1.34
N GLU A 38 -21.32 -6.42 -1.70
CA GLU A 38 -21.27 -7.62 -2.52
C GLU A 38 -22.21 -7.42 -3.72
N ALA A 39 -21.65 -7.14 -4.90
CA ALA A 39 -22.45 -7.06 -6.11
C ALA A 39 -23.15 -8.41 -6.37
N ASP A 40 -24.44 -8.37 -6.72
CA ASP A 40 -25.21 -9.56 -7.03
C ASP A 40 -24.73 -10.16 -8.35
N ALA A 41 -23.84 -11.15 -8.26
CA ALA A 41 -23.24 -11.83 -9.40
C ALA A 41 -24.30 -12.45 -10.33
N VAL A 42 -25.46 -12.88 -9.81
CA VAL A 42 -26.53 -13.45 -10.63
C VAL A 42 -27.20 -12.35 -11.45
N ALA A 43 -27.50 -11.20 -10.84
CA ALA A 43 -28.04 -10.04 -11.54
C ALA A 43 -27.05 -9.46 -12.57
N VAL A 44 -25.76 -9.38 -12.20
CA VAL A 44 -24.67 -8.98 -13.10
C VAL A 44 -24.61 -9.92 -14.31
N ARG A 45 -24.60 -11.24 -14.09
CA ARG A 45 -24.59 -12.23 -15.19
C ARG A 45 -25.78 -12.07 -16.12
N ARG A 46 -27.00 -11.93 -15.57
CA ARG A 46 -28.22 -11.70 -16.36
C ARG A 46 -28.09 -10.45 -17.22
N CYS A 47 -27.60 -9.36 -16.65
CA CYS A 47 -27.42 -8.12 -17.39
C CYS A 47 -26.33 -8.25 -18.48
N VAL A 48 -25.27 -9.02 -18.27
CA VAL A 48 -24.30 -9.30 -19.35
C VAL A 48 -24.95 -10.12 -20.47
N GLU A 49 -25.73 -11.14 -20.11
CA GLU A 49 -26.45 -12.00 -21.07
C GLU A 49 -27.44 -11.20 -21.94
N ASP A 50 -28.19 -10.27 -21.34
CA ASP A 50 -29.15 -9.39 -22.03
C ASP A 50 -28.50 -8.53 -23.13
N TYR A 51 -27.18 -8.28 -23.02
CA TYR A 51 -26.41 -7.46 -23.94
C TYR A 51 -25.29 -8.22 -24.65
N LYS A 52 -25.31 -9.57 -24.66
CA LYS A 52 -24.22 -10.39 -25.22
C LYS A 52 -23.87 -10.10 -26.68
N ASP A 53 -24.85 -9.64 -27.45
CA ASP A 53 -24.71 -9.33 -28.88
C ASP A 53 -24.34 -7.85 -29.15
N PHE A 54 -24.11 -7.05 -28.11
CA PHE A 54 -23.82 -5.61 -28.20
C PHE A 54 -22.42 -5.28 -27.64
N PRO A 55 -21.36 -5.34 -28.47
CA PRO A 55 -19.98 -5.27 -27.99
C PRO A 55 -19.64 -3.98 -27.22
N GLU A 56 -20.15 -2.83 -27.65
CA GLU A 56 -19.89 -1.55 -26.99
C GLU A 56 -20.49 -1.51 -25.57
N MET A 57 -21.66 -2.13 -25.38
CA MET A 57 -22.29 -2.23 -24.08
C MET A 57 -21.54 -3.23 -23.19
N THR A 58 -21.18 -4.40 -23.71
CA THR A 58 -20.39 -5.39 -22.95
C THR A 58 -19.03 -4.81 -22.54
N LYS A 59 -18.35 -4.08 -23.44
CA LYS A 59 -17.12 -3.36 -23.09
C LYS A 59 -17.35 -2.38 -21.93
N ARG A 60 -18.43 -1.59 -21.97
CA ARG A 60 -18.75 -0.66 -20.88
C ARG A 60 -19.09 -1.37 -19.57
N GLN A 61 -19.75 -2.52 -19.61
CA GLN A 61 -20.00 -3.35 -18.41
C GLN A 61 -18.68 -3.83 -17.79
N VAL A 62 -17.73 -4.27 -18.61
CA VAL A 62 -16.39 -4.68 -18.15
C VAL A 62 -15.63 -3.51 -17.52
N GLU A 63 -15.65 -2.34 -18.16
CA GLU A 63 -15.06 -1.12 -17.60
C GLU A 63 -15.68 -0.78 -16.24
N LEU A 64 -17.01 -0.86 -16.12
CA LEU A 64 -17.71 -0.64 -14.84
C LEU A 64 -17.31 -1.67 -13.78
N LEU A 65 -17.12 -2.94 -14.13
CA LEU A 65 -16.64 -3.96 -13.20
C LEU A 65 -15.25 -3.62 -12.65
N LEU A 66 -14.36 -3.12 -13.52
CA LEU A 66 -13.01 -2.67 -13.13
C LEU A 66 -13.06 -1.40 -12.27
N GLU A 67 -13.86 -0.40 -12.66
CA GLU A 67 -14.05 0.87 -11.95
C GLU A 67 -14.61 0.66 -10.53
N HIS A 68 -15.55 -0.27 -10.36
CA HIS A 68 -16.33 -0.40 -9.13
C HIS A 68 -15.73 -1.28 -8.04
N GLY A 69 -14.58 -1.91 -8.24
CA GLY A 69 -14.14 -2.84 -7.21
C GLY A 69 -14.63 -4.28 -7.39
N SER A 70 -15.27 -4.64 -8.51
CA SER A 70 -15.82 -5.99 -8.66
C SER A 70 -14.68 -6.98 -8.93
N LEU A 71 -14.67 -8.12 -8.23
CA LEU A 71 -13.53 -9.05 -8.17
C LEU A 71 -12.29 -8.43 -7.51
N TYR A 72 -12.45 -7.71 -6.40
CA TYR A 72 -11.31 -7.18 -5.63
C TYR A 72 -10.91 -8.08 -4.47
N SER A 73 -11.79 -9.02 -4.09
CA SER A 73 -11.53 -9.98 -3.03
C SER A 73 -11.36 -11.39 -3.55
N ILE A 74 -10.39 -12.11 -2.98
CA ILE A 74 -10.20 -13.56 -3.17
C ILE A 74 -11.48 -14.33 -2.86
N ARG A 75 -12.24 -13.91 -1.84
CA ARG A 75 -13.49 -14.59 -1.46
C ARG A 75 -14.58 -14.45 -2.52
N GLN A 76 -14.65 -13.30 -3.19
CA GLN A 76 -15.62 -13.07 -4.25
C GLN A 76 -15.25 -13.87 -5.51
N ALA A 77 -13.98 -13.83 -5.92
CA ALA A 77 -13.51 -14.57 -7.10
C ALA A 77 -13.66 -16.10 -6.97
N GLY A 78 -13.60 -16.62 -5.75
CA GLY A 78 -13.81 -18.03 -5.44
C GLY A 78 -15.26 -18.51 -5.44
N ARG A 79 -16.23 -17.62 -5.62
CA ARG A 79 -17.66 -17.98 -5.69
C ARG A 79 -18.04 -18.46 -7.10
N PRO A 80 -18.80 -19.56 -7.25
CA PRO A 80 -19.16 -20.10 -8.56
C PRO A 80 -20.01 -19.13 -9.41
N GLU A 81 -20.75 -18.22 -8.78
CA GLU A 81 -21.54 -17.21 -9.48
C GLU A 81 -20.66 -16.24 -10.26
N TRP A 82 -19.49 -15.86 -9.71
CA TRP A 82 -18.53 -15.00 -10.40
C TRP A 82 -17.80 -15.74 -11.52
N GLN A 83 -17.54 -17.03 -11.37
CA GLN A 83 -17.05 -17.85 -12.48
C GLN A 83 -18.04 -17.83 -13.65
N ALA A 84 -19.34 -17.98 -13.37
CA ALA A 84 -20.36 -17.93 -14.41
C ALA A 84 -20.45 -16.54 -15.09
N VAL A 85 -20.24 -15.44 -14.36
CA VAL A 85 -20.14 -14.09 -14.97
C VAL A 85 -18.99 -14.03 -15.98
N ILE A 86 -17.82 -14.55 -15.59
CA ILE A 86 -16.60 -14.57 -16.40
C ILE A 86 -16.79 -15.43 -17.65
N GLU A 87 -17.42 -16.60 -17.52
CA GLU A 87 -17.77 -17.48 -18.65
C GLU A 87 -18.79 -16.83 -19.59
N THR A 88 -19.82 -16.16 -19.06
CA THR A 88 -20.80 -15.40 -19.87
C THR A 88 -20.11 -14.26 -20.62
N LEU A 89 -19.20 -13.52 -19.98
CA LEU A 89 -18.41 -12.46 -20.62
C LEU A 89 -17.56 -13.00 -21.78
N ALA A 90 -16.92 -14.17 -21.60
CA ALA A 90 -16.15 -14.83 -22.66
C ALA A 90 -17.03 -15.19 -23.87
N GLY A 91 -18.28 -15.59 -23.63
CA GLY A 91 -19.23 -16.00 -24.68
C GLY A 91 -19.87 -14.84 -25.46
N THR A 92 -19.78 -13.60 -24.98
CA THR A 92 -20.32 -12.42 -25.69
C THR A 92 -19.63 -12.18 -27.03
N CYS A 93 -20.25 -11.40 -27.91
CA CYS A 93 -19.62 -10.96 -29.16
C CYS A 93 -18.31 -10.20 -28.90
N TYR A 94 -18.27 -9.37 -27.85
CA TYR A 94 -17.05 -8.69 -27.43
C TYR A 94 -15.97 -9.66 -26.93
N GLY A 95 -16.39 -10.66 -26.15
CA GLY A 95 -15.50 -11.71 -25.63
C GLY A 95 -14.86 -12.52 -26.75
N ARG A 96 -15.66 -13.03 -27.69
CA ARG A 96 -15.16 -13.75 -28.86
C ARG A 96 -14.19 -12.90 -29.68
N GLN A 97 -14.57 -11.66 -30.03
CA GLN A 97 -13.70 -10.74 -30.77
C GLN A 97 -12.36 -10.47 -30.08
N THR A 98 -12.36 -10.39 -28.75
CA THR A 98 -11.16 -10.09 -27.96
C THR A 98 -10.29 -11.33 -27.72
N LEU A 99 -10.90 -12.51 -27.55
CA LEU A 99 -10.22 -13.75 -27.16
C LEU A 99 -9.91 -14.69 -28.35
N ASP A 100 -10.35 -14.36 -29.57
CA ASP A 100 -10.15 -15.15 -30.80
C ASP A 100 -8.68 -15.25 -31.28
N GLY A 101 -7.70 -14.99 -30.41
CA GLY A 101 -6.31 -15.40 -30.61
C GLY A 101 -5.54 -14.63 -31.69
N THR A 102 -6.03 -13.48 -32.13
CA THR A 102 -5.19 -12.53 -32.88
C THR A 102 -4.04 -12.11 -31.96
N ARG A 103 -2.80 -12.23 -32.47
CA ARG A 103 -1.58 -11.96 -31.68
C ARG A 103 -1.46 -10.46 -31.40
N HIS A 104 -2.08 -10.04 -30.31
CA HIS A 104 -1.88 -8.72 -29.76
C HIS A 104 -0.54 -8.71 -29.01
N SER A 105 0.13 -7.57 -29.01
CA SER A 105 1.25 -7.38 -28.09
C SER A 105 0.74 -7.39 -26.64
N VAL A 106 1.60 -7.75 -25.68
CA VAL A 106 1.27 -7.69 -24.24
C VAL A 106 0.74 -6.31 -23.84
N ALA A 107 1.20 -5.25 -24.51
CA ALA A 107 0.73 -3.88 -24.29
C ALA A 107 -0.72 -3.68 -24.74
N GLU A 108 -1.07 -4.14 -25.94
CA GLU A 108 -2.43 -4.05 -26.48
C GLU A 108 -3.42 -4.89 -25.67
N GLU A 109 -3.02 -6.08 -25.23
CA GLU A 109 -3.85 -6.92 -24.36
C GLU A 109 -4.03 -6.30 -22.98
N ALA A 110 -2.97 -5.69 -22.43
CA ALA A 110 -3.02 -5.02 -21.13
C ALA A 110 -3.91 -3.76 -21.15
N GLU A 111 -4.07 -3.11 -22.30
CA GLU A 111 -5.01 -2.00 -22.49
C GLU A 111 -6.45 -2.47 -22.70
N ASN A 112 -6.67 -3.73 -23.11
CA ASN A 112 -8.00 -4.27 -23.25
C ASN A 112 -8.64 -4.51 -21.86
N PRO A 113 -9.80 -3.89 -21.56
CA PRO A 113 -10.43 -4.01 -20.25
C PRO A 113 -10.87 -5.44 -19.94
N LEU A 114 -11.21 -6.24 -20.96
CA LEU A 114 -11.65 -7.61 -20.77
C LEU A 114 -10.48 -8.52 -20.40
N SER A 115 -9.37 -8.44 -21.15
CA SER A 115 -8.15 -9.18 -20.83
C SER A 115 -7.63 -8.84 -19.44
N LEU A 116 -7.70 -7.56 -19.06
CA LEU A 116 -7.35 -7.11 -17.70
C LEU A 116 -8.26 -7.74 -16.62
N LEU A 117 -9.58 -7.76 -16.86
CA LEU A 117 -10.54 -8.36 -15.95
C LEU A 117 -10.29 -9.88 -15.78
N PHE A 118 -10.06 -10.59 -16.88
CA PHE A 118 -9.73 -12.02 -16.87
C PHE A 118 -8.43 -12.28 -16.11
N ALA A 119 -7.36 -11.53 -16.41
CA ALA A 119 -6.08 -11.68 -15.73
C ALA A 119 -6.22 -11.47 -14.21
N ARG A 120 -7.01 -10.47 -13.80
CA ARG A 120 -7.33 -10.22 -12.39
C ARG A 120 -8.10 -11.38 -11.75
N TYR A 121 -9.14 -11.86 -12.43
CA TYR A 121 -9.94 -12.99 -11.96
C TYR A 121 -9.07 -14.25 -11.77
N GLU A 122 -8.22 -14.56 -12.73
CA GLU A 122 -7.35 -15.75 -12.70
C GLU A 122 -6.40 -15.75 -11.49
N VAL A 123 -5.72 -14.62 -11.22
CA VAL A 123 -4.86 -14.48 -10.05
C VAL A 123 -5.65 -14.66 -8.74
N LEU A 124 -6.84 -14.08 -8.65
CA LEU A 124 -7.66 -14.18 -7.43
C LEU A 124 -8.24 -15.58 -7.23
N ARG A 125 -8.65 -16.25 -8.32
CA ARG A 125 -9.13 -17.63 -8.29
C ARG A 125 -8.02 -18.58 -7.85
N GLU A 126 -6.81 -18.41 -8.39
CA GLU A 126 -5.64 -19.18 -7.93
C GLU A 126 -5.39 -18.96 -6.43
N GLY A 127 -5.39 -17.71 -5.97
CA GLY A 127 -5.26 -17.40 -4.55
C GLY A 127 -6.34 -18.05 -3.69
N TYR A 128 -7.57 -18.14 -4.18
CA TYR A 128 -8.66 -18.82 -3.50
C TYR A 128 -8.47 -20.35 -3.45
N GLU A 129 -8.11 -20.96 -4.58
CA GLU A 129 -7.84 -22.40 -4.67
C GLU A 129 -6.70 -22.81 -3.73
N ASN A 130 -5.61 -22.03 -3.71
CA ASN A 130 -4.46 -22.24 -2.83
C ASN A 130 -4.79 -22.04 -1.33
N ARG A 131 -5.84 -21.27 -1.00
CA ARG A 131 -6.33 -21.14 0.37
C ARG A 131 -7.18 -22.33 0.81
N ARG A 132 -8.02 -22.83 -0.09
CA ARG A 132 -9.04 -23.84 0.22
C ARG A 132 -8.52 -25.26 0.08
N TYR A 133 -7.59 -25.49 -0.83
CA TYR A 133 -7.07 -26.80 -1.17
C TYR A 133 -5.55 -26.83 -1.04
N LYS A 134 -5.00 -28.03 -0.82
CA LYS A 134 -3.56 -28.24 -0.96
C LYS A 134 -3.18 -27.93 -2.41
N PRO A 135 -2.15 -27.11 -2.69
CA PRO A 135 -1.80 -26.75 -4.06
C PRO A 135 -1.57 -28.03 -4.87
N LEU A 136 -2.49 -28.33 -5.78
CA LEU A 136 -2.29 -29.39 -6.76
C LEU A 136 -1.30 -28.89 -7.79
N LEU A 137 -0.43 -29.76 -8.30
CA LEU A 137 0.42 -29.44 -9.45
C LEU A 137 -0.51 -29.06 -10.62
N PRO A 138 -0.51 -27.80 -11.06
CA PRO A 138 -1.37 -27.38 -12.15
C PRO A 138 -0.93 -28.05 -13.45
N THR A 139 -1.88 -28.29 -14.36
CA THR A 139 -1.54 -28.69 -15.74
C THR A 139 -0.74 -27.58 -16.42
N SER A 140 0.01 -27.93 -17.47
CA SER A 140 0.79 -26.97 -18.26
C SER A 140 -0.05 -25.80 -18.78
N GLU A 141 -1.30 -26.07 -19.18
CA GLU A 141 -2.25 -25.06 -19.65
C GLU A 141 -2.68 -24.09 -18.53
N ILE A 142 -2.99 -24.60 -17.34
CA ILE A 142 -3.34 -23.76 -16.19
C ILE A 142 -2.16 -22.88 -15.79
N GLN A 143 -0.94 -23.44 -15.78
CA GLN A 143 0.26 -22.66 -15.48
C GLN A 143 0.55 -21.60 -16.54
N ALA A 144 0.31 -21.89 -17.82
CA ALA A 144 0.47 -20.91 -18.90
C ALA A 144 -0.49 -19.73 -18.73
N ARG A 145 -1.79 -20.01 -18.47
CA ARG A 145 -2.80 -18.97 -18.22
C ARG A 145 -2.46 -18.10 -17.01
N ARG A 146 -1.99 -18.72 -15.91
CA ARG A 146 -1.53 -17.99 -14.72
C ARG A 146 -0.35 -17.09 -15.03
N ASN A 147 0.67 -17.61 -15.72
CA ASN A 147 1.85 -16.83 -16.09
C ASN A 147 1.49 -15.64 -17.01
N GLU A 148 0.56 -15.83 -17.94
CA GLU A 148 0.03 -14.79 -18.81
C GLU A 148 -0.72 -13.70 -18.01
N ALA A 149 -1.61 -14.11 -17.11
CA ALA A 149 -2.32 -13.19 -16.22
C ALA A 149 -1.35 -12.34 -15.37
N HIS A 150 -0.33 -12.97 -14.78
CA HIS A 150 0.71 -12.27 -14.03
C HIS A 150 1.50 -11.29 -14.92
N ARG A 151 1.83 -11.65 -16.17
CA ARG A 151 2.53 -10.78 -17.12
C ARG A 151 1.69 -9.55 -17.48
N LEU A 152 0.41 -9.74 -17.83
CA LEU A 152 -0.51 -8.65 -18.19
C LEU A 152 -0.70 -7.67 -17.05
N LEU A 153 -0.95 -8.18 -15.83
CA LEU A 153 -1.13 -7.34 -14.65
C LEU A 153 0.17 -6.60 -14.29
N ASN A 154 1.33 -7.25 -14.41
CA ASN A 154 2.61 -6.58 -14.16
C ASN A 154 2.90 -5.45 -15.15
N TYR A 155 2.40 -5.53 -16.38
CA TYR A 155 2.49 -4.43 -17.34
C TYR A 155 1.51 -3.29 -16.97
N ARG A 156 0.21 -3.59 -16.85
CA ARG A 156 -0.83 -2.57 -16.70
C ARG A 156 -0.88 -1.91 -15.33
N MET A 157 -0.67 -2.71 -14.28
CA MET A 157 -0.90 -2.34 -12.88
C MET A 157 0.38 -1.94 -12.17
N ARG A 158 1.51 -1.80 -12.88
CA ARG A 158 2.79 -1.47 -12.25
C ARG A 158 2.71 -0.21 -11.38
N GLU A 159 2.08 0.84 -11.91
CA GLU A 159 1.97 2.12 -11.19
C GLU A 159 0.97 2.06 -10.04
N SER A 160 -0.19 1.41 -10.23
CA SER A 160 -1.18 1.22 -9.17
C SER A 160 -0.66 0.34 -8.05
N ASP A 161 0.10 -0.71 -8.37
CA ASP A 161 0.75 -1.59 -7.41
C ASP A 161 1.80 -0.83 -6.61
N LEU A 162 2.62 -0.02 -7.29
CA LEU A 162 3.61 0.83 -6.62
C LEU A 162 2.93 1.83 -5.69
N ALA A 163 1.82 2.44 -6.13
CA ALA A 163 1.03 3.33 -5.27
C ALA A 163 0.46 2.58 -4.06
N ALA A 164 -0.10 1.39 -4.24
CA ALA A 164 -0.66 0.58 -3.15
C ALA A 164 0.43 0.09 -2.18
N LEU A 165 1.60 -0.32 -2.67
CA LEU A 165 2.75 -0.70 -1.84
C LEU A 165 3.28 0.49 -1.05
N LYS A 166 3.34 1.69 -1.66
CA LYS A 166 3.71 2.92 -0.97
C LYS A 166 2.70 3.30 0.12
N ASP A 167 1.40 3.26 -0.20
CA ASP A 167 0.34 3.57 0.75
C ASP A 167 0.29 2.55 1.90
N LEU A 168 0.56 1.26 1.65
CA LEU A 168 0.75 0.27 2.71
C LEU A 168 1.99 0.61 3.55
N ALA A 169 3.14 0.85 2.91
CA ALA A 169 4.41 1.10 3.59
C ALA A 169 4.42 2.35 4.49
N LEU A 170 3.69 3.40 4.09
CA LEU A 170 3.66 4.68 4.80
C LEU A 170 2.44 4.84 5.70
N LYS A 171 1.26 4.34 5.28
CA LYS A 171 -0.02 4.60 5.94
C LYS A 171 -0.70 3.34 6.48
N GLY A 172 -0.10 2.17 6.31
CA GLY A 172 -0.69 0.90 6.76
C GLY A 172 -1.97 0.51 6.02
N LYS A 173 -2.28 1.18 4.89
CA LYS A 173 -3.50 0.92 4.12
C LYS A 173 -3.40 -0.46 3.46
N ARG A 174 -4.41 -1.31 3.68
CA ARG A 174 -4.49 -2.62 3.07
C ARG A 174 -4.62 -2.50 1.54
N PRO A 175 -3.71 -3.10 0.74
CA PRO A 175 -3.85 -3.18 -0.70
C PRO A 175 -5.00 -4.10 -1.12
N GLU A 176 -5.35 -4.05 -2.40
CA GLU A 176 -6.27 -5.00 -3.02
C GLU A 176 -5.71 -6.43 -2.97
N ASP A 177 -6.58 -7.44 -2.91
CA ASP A 177 -6.13 -8.83 -2.78
C ASP A 177 -5.27 -9.28 -3.99
N SER A 178 -5.46 -8.69 -5.17
CA SER A 178 -4.63 -8.95 -6.35
C SER A 178 -3.20 -8.46 -6.20
N VAL A 179 -2.98 -7.34 -5.48
CA VAL A 179 -1.66 -6.80 -5.12
C VAL A 179 -1.05 -7.69 -4.03
N ILE A 180 -1.85 -8.07 -3.04
CA ILE A 180 -1.43 -8.96 -1.95
C ILE A 180 -0.85 -10.28 -2.49
N LEU A 181 -1.56 -10.92 -3.44
CA LEU A 181 -1.14 -12.18 -4.05
C LEU A 181 0.12 -12.02 -4.89
N ARG A 182 0.13 -11.04 -5.81
CA ARG A 182 1.25 -10.88 -6.77
C ARG A 182 2.57 -10.49 -6.12
N HIS A 183 2.52 -9.84 -4.96
CA HIS A 183 3.72 -9.41 -4.22
C HIS A 183 4.00 -10.27 -2.98
N GLY A 184 3.35 -11.43 -2.84
CA GLY A 184 3.67 -12.40 -1.78
C GLY A 184 3.37 -11.92 -0.36
N LEU A 185 2.41 -11.00 -0.21
CA LEU A 185 1.95 -10.51 1.10
C LEU A 185 0.86 -11.42 1.71
N GLU A 186 0.45 -12.45 0.99
CA GLU A 186 -0.71 -13.28 1.33
C GLU A 186 -0.58 -13.95 2.69
N THR A 187 0.59 -14.51 3.01
CA THR A 187 0.84 -15.22 4.27
C THR A 187 0.60 -14.31 5.47
N GLY A 188 1.19 -13.11 5.46
CA GLY A 188 1.02 -12.15 6.56
C GLY A 188 -0.43 -11.64 6.69
N TYR A 189 -1.13 -11.42 5.56
CA TYR A 189 -2.55 -11.06 5.62
C TYR A 189 -3.45 -12.23 6.05
N ARG A 190 -3.08 -13.48 5.78
CA ARG A 190 -3.81 -14.66 6.24
C ARG A 190 -3.71 -14.82 7.76
N GLU A 191 -2.51 -14.57 8.32
CA GLU A 191 -2.29 -14.52 9.76
C GLU A 191 -3.11 -13.40 10.40
N LEU A 192 -3.09 -12.18 9.85
CA LEU A 192 -3.92 -11.08 10.32
C LEU A 192 -5.42 -11.38 10.25
N ASP A 193 -5.91 -11.99 9.16
CA ASP A 193 -7.30 -12.41 9.03
C ASP A 193 -7.66 -13.53 10.04
N GLY A 194 -6.68 -14.29 10.53
CA GLY A 194 -6.80 -15.27 11.61
C GLY A 194 -6.94 -14.60 12.97
N LEU A 195 -6.01 -13.71 13.31
CA LEU A 195 -6.06 -12.92 14.55
C LEU A 195 -7.32 -12.08 14.64
N GLN A 196 -7.78 -11.51 13.52
CA GLN A 196 -9.02 -10.74 13.49
C GLN A 196 -10.26 -11.60 13.80
N ARG A 197 -10.23 -12.91 13.49
CA ARG A 197 -11.30 -13.85 13.85
C ARG A 197 -11.22 -14.22 15.33
N GLN A 198 -10.01 -14.55 15.80
CA GLN A 198 -9.76 -14.82 17.21
C GLN A 198 -10.21 -13.66 18.10
N TRP A 199 -9.85 -12.42 17.76
CA TRP A 199 -10.30 -11.23 18.48
C TRP A 199 -11.83 -11.11 18.53
N ARG A 200 -12.53 -11.51 17.47
CA ARG A 200 -14.01 -11.49 17.46
C ARG A 200 -14.60 -12.56 18.36
N GLU A 201 -13.95 -13.72 18.47
CA GLU A 201 -14.34 -14.82 19.35
C GLU A 201 -14.10 -14.40 20.81
N GLU A 202 -12.91 -13.89 21.14
CA GLU A 202 -12.56 -13.36 22.48
C GLU A 202 -13.52 -12.25 22.91
N ARG A 203 -13.96 -11.40 21.98
CA ARG A 203 -14.97 -10.37 22.24
C ARG A 203 -16.35 -10.95 22.54
N ILE A 204 -16.72 -12.07 21.92
CA ILE A 204 -17.99 -12.74 22.21
C ILE A 204 -17.94 -13.39 23.60
N ASP A 205 -16.76 -13.84 24.02
CA ASP A 205 -16.51 -14.50 25.29
C ASP A 205 -16.20 -13.52 26.45
N ASP A 206 -16.25 -12.20 26.20
CA ASP A 206 -15.88 -11.13 27.15
C ASP A 206 -14.45 -11.26 27.72
N ASP A 207 -13.53 -11.89 26.98
CA ASP A 207 -12.12 -12.06 27.37
C ASP A 207 -11.28 -10.84 26.97
N TYR A 208 -11.34 -9.79 27.80
CA TYR A 208 -10.60 -8.55 27.57
C TYR A 208 -9.06 -8.72 27.53
N PRO A 209 -8.43 -9.50 28.43
CA PRO A 209 -7.01 -9.80 28.32
C PRO A 209 -6.62 -10.49 27.02
N GLY A 210 -7.42 -11.47 26.56
CA GLY A 210 -7.24 -12.13 25.27
C GLY A 210 -7.31 -11.14 24.11
N MET A 211 -8.34 -10.28 24.09
CA MET A 211 -8.50 -9.24 23.07
C MET A 211 -7.28 -8.32 22.98
N GLU A 212 -6.75 -7.85 24.12
CA GLU A 212 -5.58 -6.97 24.15
C GLU A 212 -4.33 -7.68 23.60
N GLN A 213 -4.14 -8.96 23.95
CA GLN A 213 -3.04 -9.76 23.42
C GLN A 213 -3.16 -9.94 21.90
N THR A 214 -4.36 -10.23 21.39
CA THR A 214 -4.61 -10.40 19.96
C THR A 214 -4.42 -9.09 19.19
N GLU A 215 -4.80 -7.94 19.77
CA GLU A 215 -4.55 -6.62 19.19
C GLU A 215 -3.05 -6.32 19.04
N ARG A 216 -2.23 -6.65 20.04
CA ARG A 216 -0.77 -6.48 19.97
C ARG A 216 -0.17 -7.33 18.85
N GLN A 217 -0.63 -8.58 18.71
CA GLN A 217 -0.20 -9.45 17.61
C GLN A 217 -0.63 -8.91 16.24
N MET A 218 -1.85 -8.35 16.14
CA MET A 218 -2.32 -7.70 14.91
C MET A 218 -1.47 -6.49 14.54
N ASP A 219 -1.11 -5.63 15.50
CA ASP A 219 -0.22 -4.50 15.25
C ASP A 219 1.18 -4.96 14.83
N ALA A 220 1.75 -5.98 15.48
CA ALA A 220 3.03 -6.56 15.07
C ALA A 220 3.01 -7.09 13.63
N GLY A 221 1.94 -7.83 13.27
CA GLY A 221 1.73 -8.34 11.91
C GLY A 221 1.57 -7.21 10.88
N ARG A 222 0.79 -6.17 11.20
CA ARG A 222 0.65 -4.97 10.36
C ARG A 222 1.99 -4.28 10.16
N GLY A 223 2.75 -4.06 11.24
CA GLY A 223 4.07 -3.44 11.15
C GLY A 223 5.05 -4.24 10.29
N SER A 224 4.99 -5.57 10.35
CA SER A 224 5.77 -6.46 9.47
C SER A 224 5.40 -6.27 7.99
N LEU A 225 4.11 -6.27 7.67
CA LEU A 225 3.62 -6.05 6.31
C LEU A 225 4.01 -4.67 5.77
N MET A 226 3.96 -3.62 6.60
CA MET A 226 4.40 -2.28 6.21
C MET A 226 5.90 -2.25 5.83
N ARG A 227 6.75 -2.93 6.61
CA ARG A 227 8.19 -3.02 6.31
C ARG A 227 8.46 -3.87 5.07
N GLN A 228 7.73 -4.97 4.88
CA GLN A 228 7.82 -5.80 3.68
C GLN A 228 7.40 -5.01 2.44
N ALA A 229 6.31 -4.26 2.52
CA ALA A 229 5.85 -3.39 1.43
C ALA A 229 6.86 -2.30 1.08
N ALA A 230 7.51 -1.69 2.09
CA ALA A 230 8.59 -0.72 1.86
C ALA A 230 9.76 -1.34 1.08
N ALA A 231 10.19 -2.56 1.46
CA ALA A 231 11.26 -3.27 0.75
C ALA A 231 10.87 -3.58 -0.70
N LEU A 232 9.66 -4.10 -0.93
CA LEU A 232 9.14 -4.39 -2.27
C LEU A 232 9.03 -3.12 -3.14
N TYR A 233 8.58 -2.02 -2.56
CA TYR A 233 8.49 -0.73 -3.25
C TYR A 233 9.88 -0.22 -3.66
N GLU A 234 10.85 -0.29 -2.75
CA GLU A 234 12.23 0.13 -2.99
C GLU A 234 12.94 -0.73 -4.04
N GLU A 235 12.76 -2.06 -3.96
CA GLU A 235 13.31 -3.03 -4.91
C GLU A 235 12.82 -2.75 -6.34
N LYS A 236 11.51 -2.58 -6.52
CA LYS A 236 10.89 -2.35 -7.84
C LYS A 236 11.31 -1.04 -8.50
N LEU A 237 11.71 -0.04 -7.71
CA LEU A 237 12.17 1.25 -8.20
C LEU A 237 13.69 1.31 -8.39
N ALA A 238 14.43 0.25 -8.02
CA ALA A 238 15.87 0.12 -8.21
C ALA A 238 16.66 1.38 -7.79
N GLY A 239 16.27 2.00 -6.68
CA GLY A 239 16.89 3.22 -6.13
C GLY A 239 16.42 4.54 -6.75
N ARG A 240 15.58 4.55 -7.79
CA ARG A 240 14.93 5.75 -8.33
C ARG A 240 13.66 6.11 -7.53
N LEU A 241 13.85 6.35 -6.23
CA LEU A 241 12.73 6.67 -5.34
C LEU A 241 12.20 8.09 -5.58
N PRO A 242 10.86 8.25 -5.69
CA PRO A 242 10.20 9.55 -5.72
C PRO A 242 10.57 10.43 -4.53
N GLY A 243 10.59 11.76 -4.75
CA GLY A 243 10.95 12.74 -3.72
C GLY A 243 10.04 12.70 -2.50
N ASP A 244 8.73 12.54 -2.73
CA ASP A 244 7.72 12.48 -1.67
C ASP A 244 7.87 11.23 -0.76
N TYR A 245 8.28 10.09 -1.32
CA TYR A 245 8.59 8.90 -0.55
C TYR A 245 9.85 9.11 0.31
N LEU A 246 10.90 9.71 -0.28
CA LEU A 246 12.14 9.99 0.45
C LEU A 246 11.94 11.01 1.57
N GLU A 247 11.07 12.00 1.35
CA GLU A 247 10.68 12.97 2.37
C GLU A 247 9.97 12.27 3.53
N ALA A 248 8.96 11.44 3.25
CA ALA A 248 8.26 10.67 4.26
C ALA A 248 9.20 9.76 5.09
N VAL A 249 10.11 9.03 4.43
CA VAL A 249 11.10 8.18 5.14
C VAL A 249 12.12 9.03 5.91
N SER A 250 12.45 10.23 5.42
CA SER A 250 13.33 11.16 6.14
C SER A 250 12.66 11.73 7.38
N ASP A 251 11.35 12.01 7.32
CA ASP A 251 10.53 12.44 8.45
C ASP A 251 10.39 11.32 9.49
N GLU A 252 10.10 10.08 9.06
CA GLU A 252 10.10 8.89 9.93
C GLU A 252 11.45 8.76 10.66
N ARG A 253 12.57 8.90 9.93
CA ARG A 253 13.91 8.85 10.54
C ARG A 253 14.14 10.00 11.53
N ARG A 254 13.73 11.23 11.20
CA ARG A 254 13.87 12.39 12.09
C ARG A 254 13.14 12.14 13.41
N MET A 255 11.90 11.67 13.31
CA MET A 255 11.06 11.33 14.45
C MET A 255 11.69 10.23 15.32
N LEU A 256 12.18 9.14 14.72
CA LEU A 256 12.85 8.08 15.48
C LEU A 256 14.12 8.58 16.18
N ARG A 257 14.88 9.51 15.58
CA ARG A 257 16.03 10.14 16.24
C ARG A 257 15.64 11.03 17.41
N GLU A 258 14.57 11.79 17.27
CA GLU A 258 14.03 12.61 18.35
C GLU A 258 13.59 11.73 19.52
N LEU A 259 12.84 10.65 19.25
CA LEU A 259 12.46 9.65 20.25
C LEU A 259 13.68 9.00 20.91
N ALA A 260 14.71 8.64 20.14
CA ALA A 260 15.93 8.04 20.66
C ALA A 260 16.69 8.97 21.63
N ARG A 261 16.73 10.27 21.33
CA ARG A 261 17.49 11.27 22.12
C ARG A 261 16.72 11.75 23.34
N ASN A 262 15.47 12.13 23.13
CA ASN A 262 14.68 12.86 24.12
C ASN A 262 13.69 11.94 24.85
N GLY A 263 13.51 10.70 24.37
CA GLY A 263 12.38 9.86 24.78
C GLY A 263 11.06 10.39 24.23
N TRP A 264 9.95 9.85 24.74
CA TRP A 264 8.63 10.40 24.44
C TRP A 264 8.39 11.67 25.27
N SER A 265 8.02 12.76 24.58
CA SER A 265 7.47 13.96 25.19
C SER A 265 6.06 14.18 24.65
N GLU A 266 5.11 14.56 25.50
CA GLU A 266 3.69 14.81 25.16
C GLU A 266 3.49 15.86 24.05
N ARG A 267 4.54 16.60 23.68
CA ARG A 267 4.53 17.64 22.65
C ARG A 267 4.66 17.11 21.22
N VAL A 268 5.06 15.84 21.04
CA VAL A 268 5.25 15.24 19.71
C VAL A 268 4.07 14.34 19.41
N GLU A 269 3.24 14.76 18.46
CA GLU A 269 2.20 13.91 17.90
C GLU A 269 2.86 12.90 16.95
N ILE A 270 2.72 11.62 17.27
CA ILE A 270 3.33 10.53 16.52
C ILE A 270 2.23 9.75 15.82
N PRO A 271 2.25 9.62 14.48
CA PRO A 271 1.28 8.81 13.75
C PRO A 271 1.29 7.37 14.26
N ARG A 272 0.10 6.83 14.57
CA ARG A 272 -0.06 5.46 15.06
C ARG A 272 0.58 4.46 14.10
N GLU A 273 0.42 4.67 12.79
CA GLU A 273 0.97 3.82 11.73
C GLU A 273 2.49 3.73 11.83
N THR A 274 3.16 4.82 12.21
CA THR A 274 4.62 4.83 12.39
C THR A 274 5.02 4.03 13.64
N LEU A 275 4.27 4.17 14.74
CA LEU A 275 4.48 3.34 15.94
C LEU A 275 4.30 1.86 15.64
N VAL A 276 3.25 1.49 14.90
CA VAL A 276 2.99 0.11 14.47
C VAL A 276 4.11 -0.40 13.56
N LYS A 277 4.47 0.37 12.53
CA LYS A 277 5.54 0.04 11.57
C LYS A 277 6.87 -0.26 12.25
N TYR A 278 7.19 0.43 13.34
CA TYR A 278 8.45 0.23 14.07
C TYR A 278 8.29 -0.58 15.36
N GLY A 279 7.12 -1.15 15.64
CA GLY A 279 6.86 -1.98 16.82
C GLY A 279 6.90 -1.23 18.15
N LEU A 280 6.65 0.09 18.13
CA LEU A 280 6.62 0.94 19.31
C LEU A 280 5.21 1.05 19.91
N ALA A 281 4.16 0.70 19.16
CA ALA A 281 2.76 0.90 19.57
C ALA A 281 2.44 0.26 20.93
N GLU A 282 2.88 -0.97 21.16
CA GLU A 282 2.66 -1.69 22.43
C GLU A 282 3.28 -0.95 23.62
N VAL A 283 4.55 -0.57 23.52
CA VAL A 283 5.27 0.10 24.62
C VAL A 283 4.65 1.46 24.95
N PHE A 284 4.12 2.16 23.95
CA PHE A 284 3.36 3.39 24.15
C PHE A 284 2.01 3.13 24.85
N SER A 285 1.28 2.10 24.43
CA SER A 285 0.03 1.68 25.09
C SER A 285 0.27 1.28 26.54
N GLU A 286 1.36 0.58 26.86
CA GLU A 286 1.73 0.22 28.24
C GLU A 286 1.98 1.45 29.11
N ILE A 287 2.72 2.45 28.61
CA ILE A 287 2.93 3.72 29.31
C ILE A 287 1.60 4.46 29.53
N ALA A 288 0.75 4.51 28.51
CA ALA A 288 -0.57 5.13 28.60
C ALA A 288 -1.44 4.44 29.67
N SER A 289 -1.48 3.11 29.68
CA SER A 289 -2.22 2.32 30.67
C SER A 289 -1.69 2.52 32.09
N LEU A 290 -0.37 2.57 32.30
CA LEU A 290 0.22 2.86 33.60
C LEU A 290 -0.19 4.24 34.14
N ARG A 291 -0.16 5.26 33.28
CA ARG A 291 -0.58 6.62 33.64
C ARG A 291 -2.07 6.68 33.93
N TRP A 292 -2.89 6.09 33.06
CA TRP A 292 -4.34 6.04 33.23
C TRP A 292 -4.73 5.36 34.54
N ASN A 293 -4.16 4.20 34.83
CA ASN A 293 -4.42 3.45 36.07
C ASN A 293 -4.02 4.25 37.31
N TYR A 294 -2.94 5.04 37.24
CA TYR A 294 -2.55 5.94 38.31
C TYR A 294 -3.55 7.09 38.50
N HIS A 295 -3.92 7.79 37.43
CA HIS A 295 -4.90 8.88 37.50
C HIS A 295 -6.26 8.38 38.00
N LEU A 296 -6.72 7.23 37.52
CA LEU A 296 -7.95 6.60 37.98
C LEU A 296 -7.90 6.26 39.48
N SER A 297 -6.77 5.78 40.00
CA SER A 297 -6.64 5.55 41.45
C SER A 297 -6.69 6.84 42.26
N GLN A 298 -6.11 7.93 41.76
CA GLN A 298 -6.17 9.24 42.41
C GLN A 298 -7.62 9.77 42.44
N ASP A 299 -8.35 9.65 41.33
CA ASP A 299 -9.75 10.07 41.23
C ASP A 299 -10.67 9.22 42.13
N ASN A 300 -10.34 7.95 42.34
CA ASN A 300 -11.05 7.05 43.26
C ASN A 300 -10.65 7.23 44.74
N GLY A 301 -9.77 8.19 45.06
CA GLY A 301 -9.36 8.50 46.44
C GLY A 301 -8.26 7.60 47.02
N ASP A 302 -7.65 6.73 46.21
CA ASP A 302 -6.47 5.95 46.62
C ASP A 302 -5.18 6.76 46.44
N LEU A 303 -4.93 7.64 47.41
CA LEU A 303 -3.72 8.47 47.49
C LEU A 303 -2.48 7.69 47.94
N SER A 304 -2.63 6.42 48.33
CA SER A 304 -1.52 5.58 48.80
C SER A 304 -0.68 5.01 47.65
N ARG A 305 -1.26 5.00 46.44
CA ARG A 305 -0.60 4.46 45.25
C ARG A 305 0.47 5.43 44.74
N GLU A 306 1.72 4.97 44.73
CA GLU A 306 2.83 5.72 44.16
C GLU A 306 2.74 5.82 42.63
N TYR A 307 3.23 6.93 42.08
CA TYR A 307 3.34 7.10 40.64
C TYR A 307 4.30 6.04 40.06
N PRO A 308 3.93 5.32 38.98
CA PRO A 308 4.73 4.22 38.44
C PRO A 308 5.96 4.69 37.63
N ALA A 309 6.75 5.62 38.19
CA ALA A 309 7.93 6.22 37.56
C ALA A 309 8.93 5.16 37.06
N ALA A 310 9.29 4.21 37.92
CA ALA A 310 10.27 3.19 37.59
C ALA A 310 9.82 2.24 36.46
N ALA A 311 8.51 2.02 36.28
CA ALA A 311 7.98 1.25 35.17
C ALA A 311 7.99 2.08 33.87
N ILE A 312 7.50 3.32 33.95
CA ILE A 312 7.51 4.27 32.83
C ILE A 312 8.95 4.52 32.32
N ASP A 313 9.94 4.60 33.22
CA ASP A 313 11.34 4.77 32.86
C ASP A 313 11.94 3.53 32.17
N ARG A 314 11.46 2.32 32.48
CA ARG A 314 11.85 1.10 31.75
C ARG A 314 11.30 1.13 30.33
N HIS A 315 9.99 1.35 30.17
CA HIS A 315 9.36 1.43 28.85
C HIS A 315 9.94 2.58 28.01
N SER A 316 10.25 3.72 28.64
CA SER A 316 10.92 4.85 27.98
C SER A 316 12.32 4.50 27.48
N ARG A 317 13.09 3.68 28.21
CA ARG A 317 14.37 3.16 27.72
C ARG A 317 14.17 2.22 26.53
N THR A 318 13.19 1.32 26.58
CA THR A 318 12.84 0.45 25.44
C THR A 318 12.51 1.25 24.18
N ILE A 319 11.70 2.30 24.30
CA ILE A 319 11.38 3.20 23.18
C ILE A 319 12.65 3.82 22.60
N ARG A 320 13.53 4.37 23.45
CA ARG A 320 14.77 5.00 22.98
C ARG A 320 15.67 4.02 22.24
N GLU A 321 15.87 2.83 22.81
CA GLU A 321 16.72 1.78 22.21
C GLU A 321 16.17 1.30 20.87
N GLN A 322 14.87 1.02 20.80
CA GLN A 322 14.23 0.55 19.57
C GLN A 322 14.20 1.65 18.50
N ALA A 323 13.87 2.89 18.88
CA ALA A 323 13.90 4.03 17.96
C ALA A 323 15.31 4.30 17.43
N ALA A 324 16.36 4.18 18.25
CA ALA A 324 17.74 4.31 17.82
C ALA A 324 18.12 3.24 16.78
N ARG A 325 17.78 1.97 17.06
CA ARG A 325 18.05 0.85 16.13
C ARG A 325 17.35 1.04 14.79
N GLU A 326 16.08 1.42 14.79
CA GLU A 326 15.31 1.61 13.56
C GLU A 326 15.74 2.87 12.79
N ALA A 327 16.10 3.96 13.48
CA ALA A 327 16.69 5.14 12.87
C ALA A 327 18.00 4.83 12.14
N GLU A 328 18.87 4.00 12.74
CA GLU A 328 20.13 3.56 12.13
C GLU A 328 19.89 2.70 10.88
N LYS A 329 18.91 1.79 10.92
CA LYS A 329 18.50 0.99 9.75
C LYS A 329 18.01 1.88 8.61
N LEU A 330 17.16 2.86 8.91
CA LEU A 330 16.67 3.81 7.91
C LEU A 330 17.79 4.67 7.34
N GLU A 331 18.73 5.09 8.18
CA GLU A 331 19.89 5.87 7.75
C GLU A 331 20.74 5.07 6.75
N LYS A 332 21.06 3.80 7.05
CA LYS A 332 21.77 2.91 6.13
C LYS A 332 21.02 2.76 4.80
N ARG A 333 19.70 2.58 4.85
CA ARG A 333 18.85 2.48 3.65
C ARG A 333 18.92 3.76 2.82
N LEU A 334 18.68 4.92 3.42
CA LEU A 334 18.71 6.22 2.73
C LEU A 334 20.09 6.55 2.12
N PHE A 335 21.18 6.19 2.81
CA PHE A 335 22.54 6.39 2.28
C PHE A 335 22.81 5.55 1.03
N LEU A 336 22.37 4.29 1.01
CA LEU A 336 22.49 3.43 -0.17
C LEU A 336 21.67 3.97 -1.35
N THR A 337 20.46 4.49 -1.08
CA THR A 337 19.64 5.12 -2.12
C THR A 337 20.24 6.43 -2.63
N GLY A 338 20.87 7.22 -1.76
CA GLY A 338 21.56 8.47 -2.10
C GLY A 338 22.84 8.26 -2.91
N ALA A 339 23.57 7.17 -2.68
CA ALA A 339 24.75 6.81 -3.46
C ALA A 339 24.40 6.50 -4.93
N GLY A 340 23.22 5.91 -5.20
CA GLY A 340 22.70 5.69 -6.55
C GLY A 340 22.37 6.98 -7.33
N ARG A 341 22.22 8.13 -6.65
CA ARG A 341 22.09 9.44 -7.31
C ARG A 341 23.43 10.03 -7.75
N LYS A 342 24.56 9.59 -7.19
CA LYS A 342 25.91 10.05 -7.57
C LYS A 342 26.53 9.20 -8.68
N GLY A 343 25.73 8.86 -9.68
CA GLY A 343 26.19 8.25 -10.92
C GLY A 343 26.94 9.22 -11.84
N HIS A 344 26.90 10.54 -11.60
CA HIS A 344 27.77 11.53 -12.23
C HIS A 344 28.36 12.47 -11.15
N ALA A 345 29.69 12.53 -11.12
CA ALA A 345 30.53 13.35 -10.24
C ALA A 345 30.47 13.02 -8.73
N ILE A 346 31.30 12.08 -8.29
CA ILE A 346 32.58 12.39 -7.62
C ILE A 346 33.40 11.11 -7.75
N VAL A 347 34.43 11.15 -8.60
CA VAL A 347 35.57 10.23 -8.47
C VAL A 347 36.21 10.58 -7.13
N LEU A 348 35.84 9.88 -6.06
CA LEU A 348 36.74 9.76 -4.93
C LEU A 348 37.82 8.79 -5.40
N ARG A 349 38.90 9.37 -5.93
CA ARG A 349 40.19 8.69 -5.98
C ARG A 349 40.40 8.09 -4.60
N THR A 350 40.42 6.77 -4.57
CA THR A 350 40.89 5.98 -3.43
C THR A 350 42.36 6.31 -3.23
N ASP A 351 42.66 7.26 -2.35
CA ASP A 351 43.96 7.28 -1.65
C ASP A 351 43.77 6.61 -0.30
N SER A 352 43.92 5.30 -0.33
CA SER A 352 43.96 4.40 0.81
C SER A 352 45.24 4.66 1.61
N ARG A 353 45.28 5.75 2.38
CA ARG A 353 46.40 6.02 3.31
C ARG A 353 46.14 7.00 4.46
N ILE A 354 44.88 7.33 4.77
CA ILE A 354 44.58 8.21 5.91
C ILE A 354 43.88 7.39 7.00
N ARG A 355 44.52 7.24 8.16
CA ARG A 355 43.94 6.53 9.31
C ARG A 355 42.91 7.44 10.00
N PRO A 356 41.87 6.87 10.64
CA PRO A 356 40.77 7.64 11.25
C PRO A 356 41.21 8.72 12.26
N GLU A 357 42.37 8.54 12.88
CA GLU A 357 42.96 9.46 13.86
C GLU A 357 43.38 10.81 13.24
N ASP A 358 43.71 10.84 11.94
CA ASP A 358 44.14 12.06 11.24
C ASP A 358 42.97 12.99 10.87
N LEU A 359 41.75 12.45 10.75
CA LEU A 359 40.53 13.23 10.52
C LEU A 359 40.13 14.03 11.77
N PHE A 360 40.26 13.43 12.95
CA PHE A 360 39.94 14.06 14.23
C PHE A 360 40.88 15.24 14.56
N ARG A 361 42.17 15.11 14.20
CA ARG A 361 43.17 16.17 14.41
C ARG A 361 42.94 17.37 13.48
N ARG A 362 42.37 17.14 12.28
CA ARG A 362 42.05 18.19 11.30
C ARG A 362 40.80 18.99 11.71
N GLU A 363 39.79 18.35 12.30
CA GLU A 363 38.62 19.04 12.85
C GLU A 363 38.96 19.92 14.06
N GLN A 364 39.87 19.49 14.94
CA GLN A 364 40.32 20.34 16.06
C GLN A 364 41.15 21.54 15.59
N LYS A 365 41.96 21.39 14.53
CA LYS A 365 42.75 22.50 13.99
C LYS A 365 41.86 23.56 13.32
N ASN A 366 40.78 23.13 12.66
CA ASN A 366 39.78 24.04 12.08
C ASN A 366 38.95 24.76 13.15
N ARG A 367 38.62 24.11 14.28
CA ARG A 367 37.93 24.79 15.40
C ARG A 367 38.78 25.91 16.01
N ARG A 368 40.08 25.69 16.22
CA ARG A 368 41.00 26.74 16.72
C ARG A 368 41.15 27.92 15.75
N GLN A 369 41.02 27.69 14.45
CA GLN A 369 41.14 28.74 13.44
C GLN A 369 39.88 29.62 13.34
N VAL A 370 38.70 29.09 13.69
CA VAL A 370 37.44 29.85 13.72
C VAL A 370 37.40 30.81 14.91
N ASP A 371 37.88 30.38 16.09
CA ASP A 371 37.94 31.24 17.30
C ASP A 371 38.88 32.45 17.12
N ASP A 372 40.01 32.29 16.42
CA ASP A 372 40.95 33.40 16.13
C ASP A 372 40.40 34.43 15.12
N THR A 373 39.37 34.08 14.35
CA THR A 373 38.81 34.94 13.30
C THR A 373 37.64 35.80 13.81
N GLU A 374 37.00 35.43 14.93
CA GLU A 374 35.91 36.20 15.54
C GLU A 374 36.40 37.37 16.43
N GLN A 375 37.68 37.39 16.84
CA GLN A 375 38.24 38.49 17.65
C GLN A 375 38.74 39.71 16.85
N ARG A 376 38.60 39.74 15.52
CA ARG A 376 39.06 40.86 14.67
C ARG A 376 37.94 41.45 13.81
N LYS A 377 37.01 42.20 14.42
CA LYS A 377 36.23 43.24 13.73
C LYS A 377 36.26 44.56 14.53
N PRO A 378 36.67 45.69 13.93
CA PRO A 378 36.81 46.94 14.65
C PRO A 378 35.47 47.64 14.87
N VAL A 379 35.23 48.10 16.10
CA VAL A 379 34.10 48.95 16.49
C VAL A 379 34.22 50.31 15.82
N ARG A 380 33.39 50.61 14.82
CA ARG A 380 33.27 51.98 14.25
C ARG A 380 32.41 52.84 15.17
N ARG A 381 33.04 53.85 15.79
CA ARG A 381 32.38 54.94 16.55
C ARG A 381 31.52 55.79 15.62
N VAL A 382 30.25 55.94 15.95
CA VAL A 382 29.36 56.99 15.42
C VAL A 382 29.68 58.30 16.16
N ARG A 383 29.99 59.37 15.43
CA ARG A 383 29.97 60.74 15.95
C ARG A 383 28.81 61.48 15.29
N LYS A 384 27.93 62.04 16.14
CA LYS A 384 26.92 63.03 15.80
C LYS A 384 27.60 64.28 15.22
N PHE A 385 27.10 64.80 14.10
CA PHE A 385 26.31 66.03 14.01
C PHE A 385 25.53 66.03 12.70
#